data_AF-A0A0A2EAL9-F1
#
_entry.id   AF-A0A0A2EAL9-F1
#
_cell.length_a   1.000
_cell.length_b   1.000
_cell.length_c   1.000
_cell.angle_alpha   90.00
_cell.angle_beta   90.00
_cell.angle_gamma   90.00
#
_symmetry.space_group_name_H-M   'P 1'
#
loop_
_entity.id
_entity.type
_entity.pdbx_description
1 polymer ?
#
loop_
_entity_poly.entity_id
_entity_poly.type
_entity_poly.pdbx_seq_one_letter_code
_entity_poly.pdbx_strand_id
1 'polypeptide(L)' 'MFLGNKGQIDPATEIPHEVMHALGVGHTFLNQRKERQSSQKHLFNKTKTDNYMDYNNSKNTTWKWQWEIMRESANVW' A
#
# COMPACT_ATOMS: atom_id res chain seq x y z
N MET A 1 -4.52 8.69 2.86
CA MET A 1 -5.97 8.42 2.79
C MET A 1 -6.61 9.60 2.11
N PHE A 2 -7.05 9.33 0.89
CA PHE A 2 -7.60 10.20 -0.13
C PHE A 2 -8.51 11.35 0.38
N LEU A 3 -9.26 11.12 1.45
CA LEU A 3 -10.26 12.06 1.99
C LEU A 3 -9.74 12.93 3.15
N GLY A 4 -8.58 12.60 3.72
CA GLY A 4 -8.03 13.26 4.91
C GLY A 4 -7.06 14.41 4.61
N ASN A 5 -6.46 14.46 3.41
CA ASN A 5 -5.45 15.45 3.05
C ASN A 5 -6.06 16.62 2.28
N LYS A 6 -6.57 17.62 3.00
CA LYS A 6 -6.98 18.90 2.40
C LYS A 6 -5.73 19.66 1.93
N GLY A 7 -5.60 19.89 0.61
CA GLY A 7 -4.59 20.78 0.02
C GLY A 7 -3.39 20.10 -0.68
N GLN A 8 -3.25 18.78 -0.56
CA GLN A 8 -2.23 17.99 -1.28
C GLN A 8 -2.83 16.61 -1.62
N ILE A 9 -3.78 16.61 -2.56
CA ILE A 9 -4.30 15.37 -3.13
C ILE A 9 -3.48 15.11 -4.39
N ASP A 10 -2.80 13.97 -4.43
CA ASP A 10 -2.18 13.45 -5.64
C ASP A 10 -2.94 12.18 -6.07
N PRO A 11 -3.96 12.31 -6.94
CA PRO A 11 -4.75 11.17 -7.39
C PRO A 11 -3.91 10.09 -8.05
N ALA A 12 -2.80 10.46 -8.70
CA ALA A 12 -1.95 9.51 -9.40
C ALA A 12 -1.25 8.54 -8.45
N THR A 13 -1.02 8.92 -7.20
CA THR A 13 -0.38 8.06 -6.20
C THR A 13 -1.36 7.49 -5.18
N GLU A 14 -2.38 8.25 -4.79
CA GLU A 14 -3.33 7.81 -3.77
C GLU A 14 -4.42 6.87 -4.37
N ILE A 15 -4.82 6.97 -5.64
CA ILE A 15 -5.83 6.04 -6.22
C ILE A 15 -5.24 4.63 -6.30
N PRO A 16 -4.04 4.43 -6.85
CA PRO A 16 -3.42 3.11 -6.83
C PRO A 16 -3.26 2.56 -5.41
N HIS A 17 -2.89 3.40 -4.43
CA HIS A 17 -2.77 2.98 -3.02
C HIS A 17 -4.07 2.36 -2.49
N GLU A 18 -5.21 3.05 -2.65
CA GLU A 18 -6.49 2.58 -2.13
C GLU A 18 -7.04 1.37 -2.93
N VAL A 19 -6.80 1.32 -4.25
CA VAL A 19 -7.14 0.15 -5.07
C VAL A 19 -6.33 -1.07 -4.63
N MET A 20 -5.04 -0.92 -4.33
CA MET A 20 -4.21 -2.01 -3.84
C MET A 20 -4.69 -2.55 -2.48
N HIS A 21 -5.15 -1.68 -1.57
CA HIS A 21 -5.82 -2.13 -0.33
C HIS A 21 -7.07 -2.95 -0.61
N ALA A 22 -7.92 -2.50 -1.55
CA ALA A 22 -9.13 -3.22 -1.94
C ALA A 22 -8.81 -4.61 -2.53
N LEU A 23 -7.64 -4.76 -3.17
CA LEU A 23 -7.14 -6.03 -3.70
C LEU A 23 -6.37 -6.88 -2.66
N GLY A 24 -6.35 -6.47 -1.39
CA GLY A 24 -5.80 -7.24 -0.27
C GLY A 24 -4.34 -6.95 0.08
N VAL A 25 -3.71 -5.97 -0.56
CA VAL A 25 -2.33 -5.58 -0.23
C VAL A 25 -2.33 -4.67 1.00
N GLY A 26 -1.62 -5.07 2.06
CA GLY A 26 -1.44 -4.24 3.26
C GLY A 26 -0.26 -3.27 3.15
N HIS A 27 -0.19 -2.32 4.09
CA HIS A 27 0.98 -1.46 4.25
C HIS A 27 2.26 -2.27 4.47
N THR A 28 3.41 -1.67 4.19
CA THR A 28 4.71 -2.37 4.28
C THR A 28 5.49 -1.92 5.51
N PHE A 29 4.84 -1.22 6.43
CA PHE A 29 5.37 -0.73 7.70
C PHE A 29 4.40 -1.07 8.82
N LEU A 30 4.89 -1.09 10.06
CA LEU A 30 4.04 -1.34 11.21
C LEU A 30 3.01 -0.23 11.38
N ASN A 31 1.76 -0.61 11.64
CA ASN A 31 0.72 0.36 11.96
C ASN A 31 1.04 1.08 13.28
N GLN A 32 0.24 2.09 13.64
CA GLN A 32 0.44 2.86 14.88
C GLN A 32 0.39 1.99 16.15
N ARG A 33 -0.28 0.83 16.09
CA ARG A 33 -0.36 -0.14 17.18
C ARG A 33 0.86 -1.06 17.25
N LYS A 34 1.82 -0.93 16.33
CA LYS A 34 2.97 -1.82 16.14
C LYS A 34 2.58 -3.28 15.91
N GLU A 35 1.38 -3.51 15.40
CA GLU A 35 0.85 -4.82 15.09
C GLU A 35 1.13 -5.15 13.62
N ARG A 36 1.49 -6.41 13.38
CA ARG A 36 1.69 -6.94 12.05
C ARG A 36 0.39 -7.58 11.57
N GLN A 37 -0.16 -7.09 10.47
CA GLN A 37 -1.31 -7.76 9.84
C GLN A 37 -0.85 -9.04 9.14
N SER A 38 -1.74 -10.03 9.04
CA SER A 38 -1.44 -11.32 8.40
C SER A 38 -0.99 -11.19 6.95
N SER A 39 -1.47 -10.17 6.23
CA SER A 39 -1.08 -9.84 4.85
C SER A 39 0.29 -9.14 4.74
N GLN A 40 0.87 -8.66 5.85
CA GLN A 40 2.17 -7.99 5.84
C GLN A 40 3.31 -9.01 5.86
N LYS A 41 3.75 -9.47 4.69
CA LYS A 41 4.91 -10.38 4.54
C LYS A 41 6.26 -9.68 4.76
N HIS A 42 6.38 -8.41 4.40
CA HIS A 42 7.62 -7.65 4.50
C HIS A 42 7.38 -6.32 5.23
N LEU A 43 8.24 -6.01 6.19
CA LEU A 43 8.19 -4.77 6.98
C LEU A 43 9.44 -3.93 6.72
N PHE A 44 9.23 -2.66 6.42
CA PHE A 44 10.23 -1.64 6.15
C PHE A 44 9.97 -0.43 7.03
N ASN A 45 10.96 0.46 7.10
CA ASN A 45 10.81 1.73 7.78
C ASN A 45 9.81 2.61 7.03
N LYS A 46 8.84 3.16 7.77
CA LYS A 46 7.85 4.10 7.25
C LYS A 46 8.55 5.26 6.53
N THR A 47 8.03 5.64 5.37
CA THR A 47 8.51 6.70 4.47
C THR A 47 9.93 6.50 3.89
N LYS A 48 10.46 5.27 3.95
CA LYS A 48 11.80 4.94 3.42
C LYS A 48 11.78 4.18 2.12
N THR A 49 10.59 3.87 1.59
CA THR A 49 10.46 3.22 0.29
C THR A 49 9.69 4.13 -0.68
N ASP A 50 9.88 3.89 -1.96
CA ASP A 50 9.11 4.48 -3.05
C ASP A 50 7.94 3.58 -3.48
N ASN A 51 7.59 2.61 -2.62
CA ASN A 51 6.52 1.65 -2.87
C ASN A 51 5.15 2.31 -2.68
N TYR A 52 4.18 1.92 -3.51
CA TYR A 52 2.81 2.41 -3.39
C TYR A 52 2.18 2.18 -2.01
N MET A 53 2.59 1.15 -1.27
CA MET A 53 2.03 0.82 0.05
C MET A 53 2.74 1.51 1.23
N ASP A 54 3.64 2.45 0.97
CA ASP A 54 4.27 3.31 1.98
C ASP A 54 3.58 4.69 2.04
N TYR A 55 3.84 5.46 3.09
CA TYR A 55 3.42 6.87 3.23
C TYR A 55 4.53 7.84 2.83
N ASN A 56 5.20 7.57 1.72
CA ASN A 56 6.07 8.52 1.04
C ASN A 56 5.29 9.32 -0.02
N ASN A 57 5.75 10.52 -0.37
CA ASN A 57 5.15 11.35 -1.42
C ASN A 57 5.67 10.97 -2.83
N SER A 58 6.77 10.23 -2.93
CA SER A 58 7.35 9.79 -4.20
C SER A 58 7.12 8.30 -4.43
N LYS A 59 5.85 7.89 -4.58
CA LYS A 59 5.50 6.48 -4.81
C LYS A 59 5.49 6.17 -6.31
N ASN A 60 6.27 5.18 -6.75
CA ASN A 60 6.36 4.79 -8.16
C ASN A 60 6.60 3.29 -8.36
N THR A 61 6.87 2.51 -7.30
CA THR A 61 7.18 1.09 -7.42
C THR A 61 6.18 0.17 -6.73
N THR A 62 6.16 -1.07 -7.20
CA THR A 62 5.50 -2.22 -6.58
C THR A 62 6.51 -3.37 -6.51
N TRP A 63 6.29 -4.31 -5.59
CA TRP A 63 7.08 -5.54 -5.52
C TRP A 63 6.35 -6.72 -6.13
N LYS A 64 7.11 -7.73 -6.57
CA LYS A 64 6.57 -8.94 -7.18
C LYS A 64 5.49 -9.61 -6.33
N TRP A 65 5.72 -9.75 -5.02
CA TRP A 65 4.75 -10.40 -4.12
C TRP A 65 3.44 -9.62 -3.97
N GLN A 66 3.44 -8.29 -4.16
CA GLN A 66 2.21 -7.48 -4.16
C GLN A 66 1.39 -7.79 -5.41
N TRP A 67 2.04 -7.96 -6.56
CA TRP A 67 1.39 -8.43 -7.79
C TRP A 67 0.81 -9.82 -7.66
N GLU A 68 1.50 -10.73 -6.96
CA GLU A 68 1.01 -12.08 -6.71
C GLU A 68 -0.30 -12.05 -5.89
N ILE A 69 -0.34 -11.26 -4.80
CA ILE A 69 -1.57 -11.06 -3.99
C ILE A 69 -2.72 -10.48 -4.83
N MET A 70 -2.46 -9.42 -5.60
CA MET A 70 -3.49 -8.79 -6.43
C MET A 70 -3.98 -9.69 -7.58
N ARG A 71 -3.14 -10.61 -8.07
CA ARG A 71 -3.53 -11.58 -9.09
C ARG A 71 -4.38 -12.70 -8.49
N GLU A 72 -4.03 -13.14 -7.29
CA GLU A 72 -4.82 -14.15 -6.57
C GLU A 72 -6.23 -13.63 -6.25
N SER A 73 -6.39 -12.35 -5.91
CA SER A 73 -7.71 -11.75 -5.67
C SER A 73 -8.60 -11.71 -6.92
N ALA A 74 -8.03 -11.81 -8.12
CA ALA A 74 -8.78 -11.96 -9.37
C ALA A 74 -9.20 -13.41 -9.67
N ASN A 75 -8.60 -14.40 -9.02
CA ASN A 75 -8.90 -15.84 -9.22
C ASN A 75 -9.98 -16.37 -8.26
N VAL A 76 -10.59 -15.51 -7.46
CA VAL A 76 -11.63 -15.87 -6.47
C VAL A 76 -13.05 -15.63 -7.00
N TRP A 77 -13.20 -15.46 -8.32
CA TRP A 77 -14.48 -15.23 -9.02
C TRP A 77 -14.87 -16.43 -9.88
#